data_AF-A0A1S4A6T7-F1
#
_entry.id   AF-A0A1S4A6T7-F1
#
_cell.length_a   1.000
_cell.length_b   1.000
_cell.length_c   1.000
_cell.angle_alpha   90.00
_cell.angle_beta   90.00
_cell.angle_gamma   90.00
#
_symmetry.space_group_name_H-M   'P 1'
#
loop_
_entity.id
_entity.type
_entity.pdbx_description
1 polymer ?
#
loop_
_entity_poly.entity_id
_entity_poly.type
_entity_poly.pdbx_seq_one_letter_code
_entity_poly.pdbx_strand_id
1 'polypeptide(L)'
;MATLLKFYKPLLPSRISRLPVRFHNFKTLIAAARNRPRVRCLSTTENSNHKVNITESNGAAVDGDGTETQLKKQQLWLHNTMSKQRELFIPKVPGKVGMYVCGVTAYDLSHIGHARVYVSFDVLYRYLNYLGYEVNYVRNFTDVDDKIIARANELREDPIKLSKRFCEEFHLDMAYLHCLPPSVEPRVSDHMPNIIDMIQQVLS
;
A
#
# COMPACT_ATOMS: atom_id res chain seq x y z
N MET A 1 -39.36 -24.74 27.33
CA MET A 1 -40.15 -23.55 27.75
C MET A 1 -39.20 -22.38 27.96
N ALA A 2 -38.95 -21.58 26.91
CA ALA A 2 -38.43 -20.21 26.97
C ALA A 2 -38.46 -19.60 25.55
N THR A 3 -39.65 -19.08 25.23
CA THR A 3 -39.96 -17.84 24.52
C THR A 3 -39.13 -17.39 23.29
N LEU A 4 -39.68 -17.75 22.14
CA LEU A 4 -39.71 -17.03 20.85
C LEU A 4 -39.96 -15.51 20.99
N LEU A 5 -39.22 -14.69 20.23
CA LEU A 5 -39.73 -13.67 19.28
C LEU A 5 -38.66 -12.60 19.00
N LYS A 6 -38.02 -12.66 17.83
CA LYS A 6 -37.60 -11.49 17.06
C LYS A 6 -37.67 -11.84 15.58
N PHE A 7 -38.86 -11.68 15.02
CA PHE A 7 -39.07 -11.59 13.59
C PHE A 7 -38.42 -10.29 13.08
N TYR A 8 -37.44 -10.40 12.18
CA TYR A 8 -37.08 -9.31 11.29
C TYR A 8 -37.52 -9.71 9.88
N LYS A 9 -38.58 -9.06 9.38
CA LYS A 9 -38.98 -9.10 7.97
C LYS A 9 -38.10 -8.13 7.18
N PRO A 10 -37.53 -8.53 6.03
CA PRO A 10 -37.02 -7.58 5.05
C PRO A 10 -38.17 -7.17 4.13
N LEU A 11 -38.41 -5.87 3.95
CA LEU A 11 -39.31 -5.36 2.92
C LEU A 11 -38.66 -4.20 2.14
N LEU A 12 -38.08 -4.61 1.00
CA LEU A 12 -38.13 -3.99 -0.34
C LEU A 12 -37.28 -2.76 -0.71
N PRO A 13 -36.93 -2.64 -2.02
CA PRO A 13 -35.86 -1.79 -2.52
C PRO A 13 -36.38 -0.41 -2.91
N SER A 14 -35.70 0.65 -2.45
CA SER A 14 -35.87 1.97 -3.04
C SER A 14 -35.16 2.03 -4.39
N ARG A 15 -35.99 2.19 -5.42
CA ARG A 15 -35.66 2.43 -6.82
C ARG A 15 -34.83 3.73 -6.93
N ILE A 16 -33.49 3.62 -6.98
CA ILE A 16 -32.62 4.75 -7.29
C ILE A 16 -32.84 5.09 -8.77
N SER A 17 -33.52 6.20 -9.02
CA SER A 17 -33.65 6.79 -10.34
C SER A 17 -32.27 7.16 -10.88
N ARG A 18 -31.96 6.69 -12.09
CA ARG A 18 -30.80 7.16 -12.86
C ARG A 18 -31.01 8.64 -13.19
N LEU A 19 -30.38 9.52 -12.43
CA LEU A 19 -30.22 10.93 -12.85
C LEU A 19 -29.05 11.00 -13.83
N PRO A 20 -29.18 11.71 -14.97
CA PRO A 20 -28.08 11.87 -15.92
C PRO A 20 -27.06 12.85 -15.34
N VAL A 21 -25.84 12.37 -15.10
CA VAL A 21 -24.71 13.24 -14.73
C VAL A 21 -24.28 14.02 -15.97
N ARG A 22 -24.68 15.28 -16.02
CA ARG A 22 -24.30 16.24 -17.06
C ARG A 22 -22.93 16.81 -16.72
N PHE A 23 -21.88 16.36 -17.42
CA PHE A 23 -20.53 16.94 -17.32
C PHE A 23 -20.57 18.46 -17.56
N HIS A 24 -20.19 19.24 -16.55
CA HIS A 24 -19.90 20.67 -16.69
C HIS A 24 -18.39 20.88 -16.63
N ASN A 25 -17.89 21.60 -17.64
CA ASN A 25 -16.48 21.94 -17.84
C ASN A 25 -15.86 22.62 -16.60
N PHE A 26 -14.80 22.02 -16.08
CA PHE A 26 -14.10 22.38 -14.85
C PHE A 26 -13.07 23.51 -15.06
N LYS A 27 -13.50 24.66 -15.60
CA LYS A 27 -12.64 25.87 -15.70
C LYS A 27 -13.00 27.00 -14.72
N THR A 28 -14.05 26.84 -13.91
CA THR A 28 -14.59 27.95 -13.09
C THR A 28 -14.40 27.81 -11.58
N LEU A 29 -13.74 26.76 -11.09
CA LEU A 29 -13.56 26.51 -9.64
C LEU A 29 -12.20 26.95 -9.06
N ILE A 30 -11.31 27.54 -9.86
CA ILE A 30 -9.98 28.01 -9.41
C ILE A 30 -10.03 29.46 -8.85
N ALA A 31 -11.13 30.19 -9.03
CA ALA A 31 -11.21 31.60 -8.63
C ALA A 31 -11.59 31.86 -7.15
N ALA A 32 -12.04 30.85 -6.39
CA ALA A 32 -12.65 31.04 -5.07
C ALA A 32 -11.80 30.60 -3.85
N ALA A 33 -10.52 30.27 -4.03
CA ALA A 33 -9.65 29.73 -2.98
C ALA A 33 -8.55 30.69 -2.47
N ARG A 34 -8.69 32.01 -2.66
CA ARG A 34 -7.61 33.00 -2.40
C ARG A 34 -7.68 33.78 -1.09
N ASN A 35 -8.60 33.50 -0.17
CA ASN A 35 -8.62 34.21 1.12
C ASN A 35 -9.06 33.31 2.28
N ARG A 36 -8.10 32.61 2.91
CA ARG A 36 -8.27 32.08 4.27
C ARG A 36 -7.10 32.53 5.15
N PRO A 37 -7.38 33.00 6.38
CA PRO A 37 -6.35 33.51 7.28
C PRO A 37 -5.44 32.36 7.77
N ARG A 38 -4.14 32.65 7.81
CA ARG A 38 -3.06 31.74 8.15
C ARG A 38 -3.08 31.46 9.65
N VAL A 39 -3.50 30.26 10.06
CA VAL A 39 -3.39 29.80 11.45
C VAL A 39 -1.90 29.54 11.74
N ARG A 40 -1.32 30.34 12.64
CA ARG A 40 0.05 30.22 13.12
C ARG A 40 0.06 29.16 14.23
N CYS A 41 0.55 27.96 13.92
CA CYS A 41 0.83 26.95 14.94
C CYS A 41 2.25 27.21 15.48
N LEU A 42 2.36 27.61 16.75
CA LEU A 42 3.63 27.64 17.48
C LEU A 42 3.99 26.20 17.84
N SER A 43 5.03 25.64 17.21
CA SER A 43 5.71 24.46 17.73
C SER A 43 6.93 24.92 18.52
N THR A 44 6.95 24.59 19.81
CA THR A 44 8.12 24.72 20.68
C THR A 44 9.25 23.85 20.15
N THR A 45 10.37 24.48 19.82
CA THR A 45 11.65 23.84 19.54
C THR A 45 12.23 23.28 20.84
N GLU A 46 12.32 21.96 20.95
CA GLU A 46 13.25 21.32 21.88
C GLU A 46 14.36 20.65 21.06
N ASN A 47 15.55 21.27 21.14
CA ASN A 47 16.81 20.77 20.61
C ASN A 47 17.27 19.58 21.46
N SER A 48 17.29 18.37 20.91
CA SER A 48 18.18 17.31 21.41
C SER A 48 19.40 17.23 20.49
N ASN A 49 20.53 17.70 21.02
CA ASN A 49 21.84 17.58 20.40
C ASN A 49 22.22 16.10 20.31
N HIS A 50 22.14 15.52 19.11
CA HIS A 50 22.90 14.30 18.80
C HIS A 50 23.90 14.62 17.68
N LYS A 51 25.15 14.87 18.07
CA LYS A 51 26.28 15.02 17.15
C LYS A 51 26.60 13.65 16.55
N VAL A 52 26.26 13.46 15.28
CA VAL A 52 26.85 12.41 14.45
C VAL A 52 27.89 13.09 13.57
N ASN A 53 29.17 12.81 13.84
CA ASN A 53 30.28 13.25 13.00
C ASN A 53 30.30 12.40 11.72
N ILE A 54 29.96 12.99 10.58
CA ILE A 54 30.24 12.40 9.26
C ILE A 54 31.48 13.12 8.73
N THR A 55 32.59 12.40 8.63
CA THR A 55 33.77 12.82 7.87
C THR A 55 33.45 12.74 6.38
N GLU A 56 33.04 13.86 5.79
CA GLU A 56 33.00 14.02 4.34
C GLU A 56 34.39 14.43 3.85
N SER A 57 35.12 13.50 3.24
CA SER A 57 36.28 13.79 2.41
C SER A 57 35.87 13.65 0.94
N ASN A 58 35.35 14.71 0.34
CA ASN A 58 35.24 14.80 -1.11
C ASN A 58 36.05 16.01 -1.58
N GLY A 59 37.17 15.71 -2.22
CA GLY A 59 38.10 16.68 -2.79
C GLY A 59 37.44 17.53 -3.87
N ALA A 60 37.78 18.81 -3.85
CA ALA A 60 37.41 19.78 -4.86
C ALA A 60 38.22 19.58 -6.15
N ALA A 61 37.53 19.50 -7.28
CA ALA A 61 38.04 19.97 -8.56
C ALA A 61 36.90 20.76 -9.20
N VAL A 62 37.12 22.06 -9.39
CA VAL A 62 36.20 23.02 -9.99
C VAL A 62 36.70 23.27 -11.39
N ASP A 63 35.85 23.07 -12.40
CA ASP A 63 35.95 23.74 -13.69
C ASP A 63 34.54 23.97 -14.27
N GLY A 64 34.22 25.24 -14.51
CA GLY A 64 33.50 25.77 -15.67
C GLY A 64 32.07 25.31 -16.02
N ASP A 65 31.11 26.19 -15.73
CA ASP A 65 29.92 26.55 -16.53
C ASP A 65 28.87 25.48 -16.93
N GLY A 66 27.60 25.79 -16.63
CA GLY A 66 26.43 25.04 -17.08
C GLY A 66 25.61 24.44 -15.94
N THR A 67 24.77 25.26 -15.31
CA THR A 67 23.60 24.93 -14.46
C THR A 67 23.34 23.43 -14.22
N GLU A 68 24.17 22.81 -13.39
CA GLU A 68 23.90 21.49 -12.87
C GLU A 68 22.84 21.69 -11.79
N THR A 69 21.58 21.41 -12.12
CA THR A 69 20.53 21.29 -11.11
C THR A 69 20.87 20.03 -10.33
N GLN A 70 21.81 20.16 -9.39
CA GLN A 70 22.23 19.10 -8.50
C GLN A 70 21.01 18.77 -7.66
N LEU A 71 20.21 17.81 -8.14
CA LEU A 71 19.06 17.26 -7.44
C LEU A 71 19.58 16.80 -6.09
N LYS A 72 19.35 17.60 -5.05
CA LYS A 72 19.65 17.24 -3.67
C LYS A 72 19.05 15.86 -3.46
N LYS A 73 19.90 14.84 -3.34
CA LYS A 73 19.48 13.48 -3.05
C LYS A 73 18.78 13.51 -1.69
N GLN A 74 17.45 13.57 -1.70
CA GLN A 74 16.67 13.67 -0.48
C GLN A 74 16.88 12.37 0.30
N GLN A 75 17.37 12.51 1.53
CA GLN A 75 17.53 11.37 2.43
C GLN A 75 16.14 10.87 2.84
N LEU A 76 15.88 9.57 2.66
CA LEU A 76 14.67 8.92 3.12
C LEU A 76 14.92 8.32 4.50
N TRP A 77 14.09 8.67 5.48
CA TRP A 77 14.13 8.11 6.83
C TRP A 77 12.86 7.34 7.11
N LEU A 78 12.98 6.04 7.40
CA LEU A 78 11.85 5.15 7.68
C LEU A 78 11.85 4.73 9.15
N HIS A 79 10.67 4.49 9.71
CA HIS A 79 10.56 3.85 11.01
C HIS A 79 10.81 2.35 10.85
N ASN A 80 11.81 1.83 11.52
CA ASN A 80 12.13 0.41 11.54
C ASN A 80 11.49 -0.24 12.78
N THR A 81 10.50 -1.11 12.57
CA THR A 81 9.81 -1.80 13.66
C THR A 81 10.73 -2.70 14.49
N MET A 82 11.79 -3.26 13.89
CA MET A 82 12.73 -4.14 14.59
C MET A 82 13.55 -3.39 15.64
N SER A 83 14.03 -2.18 15.31
CA SER A 83 14.79 -1.33 16.23
C SER A 83 13.91 -0.35 17.00
N LYS A 84 12.66 -0.14 16.57
CA LYS A 84 11.69 0.86 17.05
C LYS A 84 12.19 2.31 16.88
N GLN A 85 13.12 2.55 15.97
CA GLN A 85 13.70 3.87 15.72
C GLN A 85 13.47 4.34 14.29
N ARG A 86 13.68 5.64 14.04
CA ARG A 86 13.80 6.16 12.68
C ARG A 86 15.22 5.97 12.19
N GLU A 87 15.37 5.34 11.04
CA GLU A 87 16.66 5.01 10.45
C GLU A 87 16.76 5.56 9.04
N LEU A 88 17.98 5.90 8.64
CA LEU A 88 18.28 6.28 7.26
C LEU A 88 18.06 5.05 6.39
N PHE A 89 17.21 5.17 5.37
CA PHE A 89 16.98 4.11 4.41
C PHE A 89 18.19 3.97 3.49
N ILE A 90 18.87 2.82 3.58
CA ILE A 90 19.99 2.45 2.72
C ILE A 90 19.60 1.14 2.02
N PRO A 91 19.46 1.13 0.68
CA PRO A 91 19.08 -0.09 -0.03
C PRO A 91 20.20 -1.13 0.02
N LYS A 92 19.82 -2.42 0.00
CA LYS A 92 20.78 -3.54 -0.05
C LYS A 92 21.68 -3.49 -1.29
N VAL A 93 21.12 -3.07 -2.43
CA VAL A 93 21.85 -2.86 -3.68
C VAL A 93 21.68 -1.39 -4.06
N PRO A 94 22.76 -0.61 -4.30
CA PRO A 94 22.66 0.80 -4.65
C PRO A 94 21.70 1.04 -5.82
N GLY A 95 20.76 1.98 -5.64
CA GLY A 95 19.76 2.32 -6.66
C GLY A 95 18.59 1.35 -6.81
N LYS A 96 18.59 0.19 -6.12
CA LYS A 96 17.53 -0.82 -6.23
C LYS A 96 16.84 -1.10 -4.89
N VAL A 97 15.52 -1.22 -4.91
CA VAL A 97 14.73 -1.51 -3.71
C VAL A 97 13.86 -2.73 -3.95
N GLY A 98 14.02 -3.75 -3.11
CA GLY A 98 13.02 -4.82 -2.97
C GLY A 98 12.02 -4.44 -1.88
N MET A 99 10.73 -4.40 -2.23
CA MET A 99 9.66 -4.07 -1.29
C MET A 99 8.62 -5.20 -1.31
N TYR A 100 8.47 -5.90 -0.20
CA TYR A 100 7.43 -6.91 -0.01
C TYR A 100 6.33 -6.35 0.92
N VAL A 101 5.08 -6.44 0.50
CA VAL A 101 3.90 -6.08 1.31
C VAL A 101 2.96 -7.27 1.34
N CYS A 102 2.58 -7.72 2.54
CA CYS A 102 1.63 -8.82 2.68
C CYS A 102 0.30 -8.48 1.99
N GLY A 103 -0.18 -9.39 1.15
CA GLY A 103 -1.49 -9.29 0.53
C GLY A 103 -2.63 -9.74 1.42
N VAL A 104 -3.80 -9.87 0.81
CA VAL A 104 -5.02 -10.29 1.48
C VAL A 104 -5.16 -11.82 1.46
N THR A 105 -5.84 -12.35 2.48
CA THR A 105 -6.49 -13.66 2.38
C THR A 105 -7.77 -13.49 1.57
N ALA A 106 -7.83 -14.10 0.38
CA ALA A 106 -8.90 -13.85 -0.58
C ALA A 106 -10.15 -14.71 -0.27
N TYR A 107 -10.90 -14.36 0.79
CA TYR A 107 -12.13 -15.08 1.16
C TYR A 107 -13.38 -14.18 1.21
N ASP A 108 -13.20 -12.85 1.17
CA ASP A 108 -14.28 -11.86 1.21
C ASP A 108 -13.81 -10.53 0.57
N LEU A 109 -14.73 -9.57 0.42
CA LEU A 109 -14.48 -8.24 -0.12
C LEU A 109 -13.52 -7.41 0.74
N SER A 110 -12.81 -6.46 0.12
CA SER A 110 -11.91 -5.56 0.83
C SER A 110 -12.66 -4.60 1.75
N HIS A 111 -12.15 -4.39 2.96
CA HIS A 111 -12.65 -3.35 3.86
C HIS A 111 -11.67 -2.17 3.96
N ILE A 112 -12.09 -1.08 4.62
CA ILE A 112 -11.28 0.15 4.75
C ILE A 112 -9.89 -0.07 5.39
N GLY A 113 -9.74 -1.10 6.23
CA GLY A 113 -8.44 -1.51 6.75
C GLY A 113 -7.44 -1.91 5.66
N HIS A 114 -7.88 -2.64 4.63
CA HIS A 114 -7.06 -3.00 3.47
C HIS A 114 -6.71 -1.74 2.67
N ALA A 115 -7.70 -0.89 2.38
CA ALA A 115 -7.49 0.36 1.67
C ALA A 115 -6.42 1.23 2.34
N ARG A 116 -6.48 1.39 3.67
CA ARG A 116 -5.48 2.15 4.44
C ARG A 116 -4.07 1.61 4.22
N VAL A 117 -3.89 0.29 4.31
CA VAL A 117 -2.57 -0.34 4.15
C VAL A 117 -2.05 -0.15 2.73
N TYR A 118 -2.84 -0.54 1.73
CA TYR A 118 -2.37 -0.53 0.34
C TYR A 118 -2.16 0.89 -0.21
N VAL A 119 -2.99 1.86 0.17
CA VAL A 119 -2.75 3.27 -0.17
C VAL A 119 -1.48 3.79 0.51
N SER A 120 -1.21 3.43 1.77
CA SER A 120 0.02 3.87 2.45
C SER A 120 1.27 3.33 1.76
N PHE A 121 1.26 2.06 1.35
CA PHE A 121 2.39 1.45 0.64
C PHE A 121 2.46 1.89 -0.83
N ASP A 122 1.35 2.25 -1.47
CA ASP A 122 1.36 2.88 -2.79
C ASP A 122 2.05 4.25 -2.76
N VAL A 123 1.78 5.05 -1.73
CA VAL A 123 2.50 6.33 -1.52
C VAL A 123 4.00 6.08 -1.35
N LEU A 124 4.39 5.08 -0.56
CA LEU A 124 5.81 4.72 -0.40
C LEU A 124 6.43 4.26 -1.73
N TYR A 125 5.73 3.40 -2.47
CA TYR A 125 6.17 2.90 -3.78
C TYR A 125 6.39 4.04 -4.77
N ARG A 126 5.43 4.95 -4.89
CA ARG A 126 5.53 6.15 -5.73
C ARG A 126 6.66 7.06 -5.29
N TYR A 127 6.83 7.25 -3.99
CA TYR A 127 7.89 8.11 -3.46
C TYR A 127 9.28 7.53 -3.71
N LEU A 128 9.47 6.22 -3.55
CA LEU A 128 10.73 5.55 -3.88
C LEU A 128 11.06 5.69 -5.38
N ASN A 129 10.08 5.50 -6.27
CA ASN A 129 10.27 5.73 -7.70
C ASN A 129 10.61 7.20 -8.00
N TYR A 130 9.94 8.15 -7.34
CA TYR A 130 10.23 9.59 -7.47
C TYR A 130 11.67 9.94 -7.05
N LEU A 131 12.21 9.26 -6.02
CA LEU A 131 13.61 9.40 -5.59
C LEU A 131 14.62 8.76 -6.56
N GLY A 132 14.16 8.14 -7.65
CA GLY A 132 15.00 7.53 -8.69
C GLY A 132 15.42 6.09 -8.40
N TYR A 133 14.76 5.40 -7.47
CA TYR A 133 15.01 3.97 -7.24
C TYR A 133 14.33 3.10 -8.28
N GLU A 134 15.00 2.04 -8.70
CA GLU A 134 14.39 0.89 -9.37
C GLU A 134 13.74 0.02 -8.28
N VAL A 135 12.41 0.06 -8.19
CA VAL A 135 11.68 -0.64 -7.12
C VAL A 135 11.02 -1.91 -7.67
N ASN A 136 11.40 -3.06 -7.12
CA ASN A 136 10.69 -4.32 -7.30
C ASN A 136 9.67 -4.48 -6.17
N TYR A 137 8.40 -4.19 -6.46
CA TYR A 137 7.30 -4.30 -5.51
C TYR A 137 6.62 -5.67 -5.64
N VAL A 138 6.66 -6.47 -4.57
CA VAL A 138 5.99 -7.78 -4.49
C VAL A 138 4.85 -7.73 -3.48
N ARG A 139 3.68 -8.24 -3.86
CA ARG A 139 2.53 -8.44 -2.97
C ARG A 139 1.92 -9.81 -3.22
N ASN A 140 1.80 -10.67 -2.22
CA ASN A 140 1.22 -11.99 -2.47
C ASN A 140 -0.33 -11.96 -2.52
N PHE A 141 -0.96 -13.07 -2.89
CA PHE A 141 -2.30 -13.42 -2.44
C PHE A 141 -2.22 -14.68 -1.61
N THR A 142 -2.88 -14.68 -0.45
CA THR A 142 -3.11 -15.91 0.32
C THR A 142 -4.42 -16.50 -0.17
N ASP A 143 -4.35 -17.37 -1.18
CA ASP A 143 -5.49 -17.99 -1.84
C ASP A 143 -5.75 -19.45 -1.41
N VAL A 144 -4.96 -19.92 -0.44
CA VAL A 144 -5.14 -21.18 0.30
C VAL A 144 -5.03 -20.85 1.80
N ASP A 145 -6.12 -21.00 2.54
CA ASP A 145 -6.23 -20.68 3.97
C ASP A 145 -7.48 -21.34 4.59
N ASP A 146 -7.48 -21.61 5.89
CA ASP A 146 -8.62 -22.20 6.60
C ASP A 146 -9.89 -21.35 6.47
N LYS A 147 -9.77 -20.01 6.42
CA LYS A 147 -10.91 -19.11 6.24
C LYS A 147 -11.55 -19.26 4.86
N ILE A 148 -10.74 -19.52 3.83
CA ILE A 148 -11.23 -19.76 2.46
C ILE A 148 -12.00 -21.08 2.43
N ILE A 149 -11.45 -22.14 3.04
CA ILE A 149 -12.10 -23.46 3.11
C ILE A 149 -13.43 -23.35 3.86
N ALA A 150 -13.45 -22.69 5.02
CA ALA A 150 -14.66 -22.49 5.81
C ALA A 150 -15.74 -21.74 4.99
N ARG A 151 -15.35 -20.63 4.35
CA ARG A 151 -16.28 -19.82 3.55
C ARG A 151 -16.79 -20.56 2.31
N ALA A 152 -15.93 -21.32 1.65
CA ALA A 152 -16.29 -22.14 0.50
C ALA A 152 -17.32 -23.22 0.88
N ASN A 153 -17.16 -23.85 2.05
CA ASN A 153 -18.12 -24.82 2.57
C ASN A 153 -19.49 -24.20 2.88
N GLU A 154 -19.52 -23.01 3.48
CA GLU A 154 -20.76 -22.25 3.72
C GLU A 154 -21.53 -21.97 2.43
N LEU A 155 -20.81 -21.57 1.38
CA LEU A 155 -21.38 -21.21 0.09
C LEU A 155 -21.57 -22.40 -0.86
N ARG A 156 -21.07 -23.59 -0.48
CA ARG A 156 -21.04 -24.81 -1.31
C ARG A 156 -20.37 -24.57 -2.66
N GLU A 157 -19.22 -23.90 -2.64
CA GLU A 157 -18.40 -23.57 -3.81
C GLU A 157 -17.00 -24.21 -3.68
N ASP A 158 -16.28 -24.34 -4.79
CA ASP A 158 -14.87 -24.71 -4.77
C ASP A 158 -14.01 -23.58 -4.16
N PRO A 159 -13.09 -23.87 -3.22
CA PRO A 159 -12.32 -22.85 -2.52
C PRO A 159 -11.36 -22.06 -3.43
N ILE A 160 -10.80 -22.68 -4.48
CA ILE A 160 -9.91 -22.00 -5.43
C ILE A 160 -10.70 -21.06 -6.34
N LYS A 161 -11.90 -21.46 -6.76
CA LYS A 161 -12.82 -20.57 -7.49
C LYS A 161 -13.24 -19.38 -6.62
N LEU A 162 -13.56 -19.64 -5.36
CA LEU A 162 -13.94 -18.60 -4.40
C LEU A 162 -12.80 -17.58 -4.21
N SER A 163 -11.58 -18.06 -3.98
CA SER A 163 -10.44 -17.17 -3.75
C SER A 163 -10.05 -16.40 -5.01
N LYS A 164 -10.12 -17.04 -6.19
CA LYS A 164 -9.93 -16.35 -7.46
C LYS A 164 -10.91 -15.19 -7.64
N ARG A 165 -12.21 -15.39 -7.35
CA ARG A 165 -13.22 -14.33 -7.40
C ARG A 165 -12.84 -13.14 -6.52
N PHE A 166 -12.44 -13.40 -5.27
CA PHE A 166 -12.07 -12.31 -4.36
C PHE A 166 -10.73 -11.64 -4.69
N CYS A 167 -9.79 -12.33 -5.34
CA CYS A 167 -8.62 -11.68 -5.93
C CYS A 167 -9.03 -10.68 -7.03
N GLU A 168 -9.97 -11.05 -7.89
CA GLU A 168 -10.48 -10.18 -8.96
C GLU A 168 -11.21 -8.95 -8.38
N GLU A 169 -12.07 -9.15 -7.37
CA GLU A 169 -12.71 -8.04 -6.65
C GLU A 169 -11.68 -7.12 -5.98
N PHE A 170 -10.65 -7.68 -5.34
CA PHE A 170 -9.57 -6.89 -4.76
C PHE A 170 -8.82 -6.05 -5.81
N HIS A 171 -8.58 -6.58 -7.01
CA HIS A 171 -7.99 -5.81 -8.10
C HIS A 171 -8.85 -4.64 -8.53
N LEU A 172 -10.17 -4.83 -8.61
CA LEU A 172 -11.11 -3.74 -8.89
C LEU A 172 -11.01 -2.65 -7.81
N ASP A 173 -11.02 -3.03 -6.53
CA ASP A 173 -10.89 -2.09 -5.41
C ASP A 173 -9.59 -1.28 -5.50
N MET A 174 -8.46 -1.95 -5.76
CA MET A 174 -7.15 -1.28 -5.88
C MET A 174 -7.11 -0.31 -7.07
N ALA A 175 -7.75 -0.68 -8.18
CA ALA A 175 -7.88 0.20 -9.35
C ALA A 175 -8.74 1.44 -9.05
N TYR A 176 -9.87 1.27 -8.33
CA TYR A 176 -10.70 2.39 -7.88
C TYR A 176 -9.98 3.33 -6.91
N LEU A 177 -9.06 2.80 -6.10
CA LEU A 177 -8.20 3.58 -5.21
C LEU A 177 -6.98 4.18 -5.91
N HIS A 178 -6.81 3.96 -7.22
CA HIS A 178 -5.65 4.41 -8.00
C HIS A 178 -4.30 3.90 -7.46
N CYS A 179 -4.31 2.76 -6.76
CA CYS A 179 -3.08 2.09 -6.35
C CYS A 179 -2.39 1.50 -7.59
N LEU A 180 -1.07 1.66 -7.70
CA LEU A 180 -0.30 1.01 -8.74
C LEU A 180 -0.24 -0.50 -8.49
N PRO A 181 -0.26 -1.32 -9.56
CA PRO A 181 -0.07 -2.75 -9.41
C PRO A 181 1.37 -3.05 -8.92
N PRO A 182 1.56 -4.13 -8.15
CA PRO A 182 2.89 -4.64 -7.84
C PRO A 182 3.61 -5.13 -9.09
N SER A 183 4.93 -5.15 -9.04
CA SER A 183 5.79 -5.76 -10.08
C SER A 183 5.56 -7.27 -10.18
N VAL A 184 5.33 -7.94 -9.05
CA VAL A 184 5.05 -9.38 -8.97
C VAL A 184 3.95 -9.64 -7.95
N GLU A 185 2.99 -10.49 -8.31
CA GLU A 185 1.85 -10.82 -7.44
C GLU A 185 1.65 -12.34 -7.28
N PRO A 186 2.50 -13.02 -6.49
CA PRO A 186 2.46 -14.48 -6.38
C PRO A 186 1.25 -14.97 -5.59
N ARG A 187 0.66 -16.08 -6.01
CA ARG A 187 -0.38 -16.82 -5.26
C ARG A 187 0.24 -18.00 -4.52
N VAL A 188 -0.33 -18.38 -3.38
CA VAL A 188 0.13 -19.55 -2.62
C VAL A 188 -0.07 -20.83 -3.44
N SER A 189 -1.23 -20.98 -4.08
CA SER A 189 -1.55 -22.14 -4.91
C SER A 189 -0.51 -22.41 -6.01
N ASP A 190 0.07 -21.36 -6.59
CA ASP A 190 1.08 -21.46 -7.66
C ASP A 190 2.49 -21.81 -7.15
N HIS A 191 2.76 -21.71 -5.84
CA HIS A 191 4.10 -21.84 -5.25
C HIS A 191 4.22 -23.00 -4.24
N MET A 192 3.27 -23.93 -4.23
CA MET A 192 3.30 -25.10 -3.35
C MET A 192 4.61 -25.91 -3.41
N PRO A 193 5.20 -26.19 -4.59
CA PRO A 193 6.49 -26.87 -4.66
C PRO A 193 7.60 -26.10 -3.91
N ASN A 194 7.69 -24.78 -4.10
CA ASN A 194 8.71 -23.95 -3.43
C ASN A 194 8.54 -23.95 -1.90
N ILE A 195 7.29 -23.96 -1.41
CA ILE A 195 7.00 -24.04 0.02
C ILE A 195 7.47 -25.37 0.59
N ILE A 196 7.18 -26.48 -0.10
CA ILE A 196 7.63 -27.83 0.31
C ILE A 196 9.15 -27.91 0.33
N ASP A 197 9.82 -27.43 -0.72
CA ASP A 197 11.28 -27.40 -0.81
C ASP A 197 11.91 -26.60 0.33
N MET A 198 11.33 -25.44 0.66
CA MET A 198 11.80 -24.62 1.78
C MET A 198 11.66 -25.35 3.12
N ILE A 199 10.52 -26.03 3.35
CA ILE A 199 10.31 -26.83 4.57
C ILE A 199 11.34 -27.95 4.65
N GLN A 200 11.63 -28.64 3.55
CA GLN A 200 12.65 -29.68 3.50
C GLN A 200 14.04 -29.16 3.90
N GLN A 201 14.42 -27.97 3.43
CA GLN A 201 15.70 -27.34 3.78
C GLN A 201 15.81 -26.94 5.25
N VAL A 202 14.68 -26.63 5.91
CA VAL A 202 14.66 -26.31 7.35
C VAL A 202 14.79 -27.58 8.20
N LEU A 203 14.29 -28.72 7.71
CA LEU A 203 14.36 -30.00 8.42
C LEU A 203 15.70 -30.72 8.28
N SER A 204 16.45 -30.46 7.20
CA SER A 204 17.79 -31.01 6.96
C SER A 204 18.86 -30.33 7.80
#